data_AF-A0A7K8GGZ6-F1
#
_entry.id   AF-A0A7K8GGZ6-F1
#
_cell.length_a   1.000
_cell.length_b   1.000
_cell.length_c   1.000
_cell.angle_alpha   90.00
_cell.angle_beta   90.00
_cell.angle_gamma   90.00
#
_symmetry.space_group_name_H-M   'P 1'
#
loop_
_entity.id
_entity.type
_entity.pdbx_description
1 polymer ?
#
loop_
_entity_poly.entity_id
_entity_poly.type
_entity_poly.pdbx_seq_one_letter_code
_entity_poly.pdbx_strand_id
1 'polypeptide(L)' 'KGLINGSAVAEGADLLELDVRRTRDGVVVACHDRELSRQSGRRLDVTQLDYKV' A
#
# COMPACT_ATOMS: atom_id res chain seq x y z
N LYS A 1 9.41 -10.77 7.86
CA LYS A 1 7.94 -10.64 8.02
C LYS A 1 7.36 -10.57 6.62
N GLY A 2 6.80 -11.68 6.13
CA GLY A 2 6.29 -11.79 4.77
C GLY A 2 5.13 -10.82 4.55
N LEU A 3 5.04 -10.28 3.33
CA LEU A 3 3.87 -9.52 2.88
C LEU A 3 2.67 -10.47 2.93
N ILE A 4 1.73 -10.18 3.83
CA ILE A 4 0.55 -10.99 4.16
C ILE A 4 -0.26 -11.44 2.92
N ASN A 5 -0.24 -10.66 1.85
CA ASN A 5 -1.03 -10.93 0.64
C ASN A 5 -0.51 -12.15 -0.14
N GLY A 6 0.81 -12.28 -0.32
CA GLY A 6 1.37 -13.39 -1.10
C GLY A 6 1.16 -14.74 -0.43
N SER A 7 1.25 -14.77 0.90
CA SER A 7 0.97 -15.97 1.70
C SER A 7 -0.51 -16.32 1.68
N ALA A 8 -1.42 -15.36 1.84
CA ALA A 8 -2.86 -15.62 1.80
C ALA A 8 -3.32 -16.20 0.45
N VAL A 9 -2.78 -15.72 -0.68
CA VAL A 9 -3.04 -16.33 -2.00
C VAL A 9 -2.51 -17.76 -2.06
N ALA A 10 -1.28 -18.00 -1.60
CA ALA A 10 -0.68 -19.33 -1.61
C ALA A 10 -1.43 -20.32 -0.70
N GLU A 11 -2.07 -19.82 0.35
CA GLU A 11 -2.92 -20.59 1.27
C GLU A 11 -4.36 -20.80 0.76
N GLY A 12 -4.70 -20.27 -0.42
CA GLY A 12 -5.97 -20.53 -1.09
C GLY A 12 -7.11 -19.60 -0.64
N ALA A 13 -6.81 -18.40 -0.16
CA ALA A 13 -7.85 -17.42 0.17
C ALA A 13 -8.67 -17.02 -1.07
N ASP A 14 -10.01 -17.09 -0.96
CA ASP A 14 -10.93 -16.71 -2.05
C ASP A 14 -11.05 -15.20 -2.25
N LEU A 15 -10.83 -14.42 -1.18
CA LEU A 15 -10.96 -12.97 -1.16
C LEU A 15 -9.83 -12.33 -0.36
N LEU A 16 -9.38 -11.17 -0.83
CA LEU A 16 -8.44 -10.31 -0.13
C LEU A 16 -9.03 -8.91 0.00
N GLU A 17 -8.99 -8.39 1.21
CA GLU A 17 -9.32 -7.00 1.50
C GLU A 17 -8.02 -6.18 1.54
N LEU A 18 -8.05 -4.98 0.96
CA LEU A 18 -6.90 -4.09 0.85
C LEU A 18 -7.35 -2.64 1.00
N ASP A 19 -6.72 -1.93 1.92
CA ASP A 19 -6.79 -0.46 1.96
C ASP A 19 -5.96 0.15 0.84
N VAL A 20 -6.57 1.09 0.12
CA VAL A 20 -5.91 1.79 -0.97
C VAL A 20 -5.92 3.30 -0.78
N ARG A 21 -4.89 3.94 -1.35
CA ARG A 21 -4.81 5.40 -1.48
C ARG A 21 -4.39 5.77 -2.89
N ARG A 22 -4.71 7.01 -3.28
CA ARG A 22 -4.38 7.57 -4.59
C ARG A 22 -3.21 8.55 -4.44
N THR A 23 -2.19 8.36 -5.26
CA THR A 23 -1.04 9.26 -5.42
C THR A 23 -1.44 10.53 -6.19
N ARG A 24 -0.55 11.52 -6.24
CA ARG A 24 -0.80 12.80 -6.93
C ARG A 24 -0.96 12.62 -8.43
N ASP A 25 -0.15 11.76 -9.05
CA ASP A 25 -0.25 11.36 -10.46
C ASP A 25 -1.39 10.37 -10.72
N GLY A 26 -2.19 10.07 -9.69
CA GLY A 26 -3.46 9.37 -9.82
C GLY A 26 -3.36 7.85 -9.77
N VAL A 27 -2.18 7.29 -9.52
CA VAL A 27 -1.96 5.85 -9.35
C VAL A 27 -2.53 5.38 -8.00
N VAL A 28 -3.29 4.28 -8.02
CA VAL A 28 -3.81 3.63 -6.81
C VAL A 28 -2.76 2.67 -6.25
N VAL A 29 -2.44 2.81 -4.96
CA VAL A 29 -1.46 1.99 -4.24
C VAL A 29 -2.08 1.35 -3.01
N ALA A 30 -1.64 0.15 -2.66
CA ALA A 30 -2.03 -0.52 -1.41
C ALA A 30 -1.33 0.14 -0.22
N CYS A 31 -2.06 0.91 0.57
CA CYS A 31 -1.54 1.62 1.73
C CYS A 31 -2.68 2.07 2.65
N HIS A 32 -2.73 1.53 3.87
CA HIS A 32 -3.71 1.93 4.88
C HIS A 32 -3.45 3.34 5.41
N ASP A 33 -2.23 3.62 5.87
CA ASP A 33 -1.89 4.87 6.54
C ASP A 33 -1.81 6.04 5.54
N ARG A 34 -2.12 7.26 5.99
CA ARG A 34 -2.00 8.48 5.16
C ARG A 34 -0.55 8.76 4.76
N GLU A 35 0.37 8.36 5.62
CA GLU A 35 1.78 8.69 5.52
C GLU A 35 2.66 7.47 5.84
N LEU A 36 3.89 7.46 5.33
CA LEU A 36 4.72 6.26 5.29
C LEU A 36 5.60 6.02 6.54
N SER A 37 5.47 6.80 7.63
CA SER A 37 6.38 6.75 8.79
C SER A 37 6.32 5.40 9.48
N ARG A 38 5.12 4.87 9.74
CA ARG A 38 4.95 3.58 10.42
C ARG A 38 5.54 2.41 9.62
N GLN A 39 5.53 2.50 8.28
CA GLN A 39 5.89 1.41 7.38
C GLN A 39 7.33 1.50 6.86
N SER A 40 7.88 2.71 6.76
CA SER A 40 9.18 2.98 6.12
C SER A 40 10.10 3.93 6.91
N GLY A 41 9.62 4.52 8.01
CA GLY A 41 10.34 5.56 8.75
C GLY A 41 10.34 6.94 8.07
N ARG A 42 9.71 7.09 6.90
CA ARG A 42 9.67 8.35 6.15
C ARG A 42 8.31 9.02 6.29
N ARG A 43 8.30 10.25 6.80
CA ARG A 43 7.07 11.06 6.95
C ARG A 43 6.67 11.73 5.64
N LEU A 44 6.08 10.96 4.75
CA LEU A 44 5.62 11.41 3.43
C LEU A 44 4.13 11.08 3.27
N ASP A 45 3.32 12.07 2.91
CA ASP A 45 1.89 11.88 2.59
C ASP A 45 1.76 11.25 1.20
N VAL A 46 1.09 10.10 1.11
CA VAL A 46 0.92 9.33 -0.13
C VAL A 46 0.24 10.17 -1.23
N THR A 47 -0.68 11.06 -0.85
CA THR A 47 -1.42 11.91 -1.81
C THR A 47 -0.56 13.02 -2.42
N GLN A 48 0.66 13.21 -1.92
CA GLN A 48 1.61 14.23 -2.37
C GLN A 48 2.82 13.64 -3.12
N LEU A 49 2.82 12.35 -3.40
CA LEU A 49 3.88 11.66 -4.14
C LEU A 49 3.39 11.31 -5.54
N ASP A 50 4.32 11.29 -6.50
CA ASP A 50 4.08 10.66 -7.80
C ASP A 50 4.64 9.23 -7.75
N TYR A 51 3.90 8.25 -8.28
CA TYR A 51 4.36 6.86 -8.33
C TYR A 51 5.30 6.62 -9.52
N LYS A 52 5.00 7.24 -10.66
CA LYS A 52 5.85 7.20 -11.85
C LYS A 52 6.70 8.48 -11.89
N VAL A 53 8.00 8.29 -12.11
CA VAL A 53 8.95 9.39 -12.38
C VAL A 53 8.98 9.66 -13.88
#